data_AF-X1VVK3-F1
#
_entry.id   AF-X1VVK3-F1
#
_cell.length_a   1.000
_cell.length_b   1.000
_cell.length_c   1.000
_cell.angle_alpha   90.00
_cell.angle_beta   90.00
_cell.angle_gamma   90.00
#
_symmetry.space_group_name_H-M   'P 1'
#
loop_
_entity.id
_entity.type
_entity.pdbx_description
1 polymer ?
#
loop_
_entity_poly.entity_id
_entity_poly.type
_entity_poly.pdbx_seq_one_letter_code
_entity_poly.pdbx_strand_id
1 'polypeptide(L)'
;ACQISSTSVVDYNLDVLEREGYIRRDAEVSRGIELQDRRRRRERLVPVPVIGRIAAGEPIPVPAPDNWSMLAAAEVVELSQELTRGQEKVYALRVKGTSLVDALIDDGDIVLMQYVTAAENGELVAVWLKAEGEVTLN
;
A
#
# COMPACT_ATOMS: atom_id res chain seq x y z
N ALA A 1 13.82 34.88 -17.41
CA ALA A 1 15.12 34.79 -16.72
C ALA A 1 14.85 34.72 -15.23
N CYS A 2 15.49 33.80 -14.50
CA CYS A 2 15.30 33.68 -13.05
C CYS A 2 15.92 34.90 -12.34
N GLN A 3 15.15 35.61 -11.50
CA GLN A 3 15.61 36.76 -10.72
C GLN A 3 16.43 36.29 -9.51
N ILE A 4 17.70 35.94 -9.72
CA ILE A 4 18.59 35.50 -8.64
C ILE A 4 19.55 36.64 -8.29
N SER A 5 19.58 37.00 -7.01
CA SER A 5 20.26 38.22 -6.53
C SER A 5 21.78 38.14 -6.54
N SER A 6 22.37 36.94 -6.52
CA SER A 6 23.82 36.74 -6.67
C SER A 6 24.17 35.26 -6.86
N THR A 7 25.39 34.98 -7.31
CA THR A 7 25.96 33.63 -7.36
C THR A 7 26.09 33.01 -5.97
N SER A 8 26.32 33.81 -4.93
CA SER A 8 26.38 33.33 -3.54
C SER A 8 25.05 32.78 -3.04
N VAL A 9 23.93 33.37 -3.48
CA VAL A 9 22.59 32.86 -3.14
C VAL A 9 22.32 31.55 -3.86
N VAL A 10 22.79 31.39 -5.09
CA VAL A 10 22.72 30.11 -5.81
C VAL A 10 23.51 29.04 -5.06
N ASP A 11 24.75 29.34 -4.71
CA ASP A 11 25.66 28.40 -4.03
C ASP A 11 25.11 27.95 -2.67
N TYR A 12 24.61 28.91 -1.87
CA TYR A 12 23.93 28.61 -0.60
C TYR A 12 22.73 27.67 -0.79
N ASN A 13 21.88 27.92 -1.79
CA ASN A 13 20.72 27.05 -2.03
C ASN A 13 21.15 25.67 -2.54
N LEU A 14 22.21 25.57 -3.35
CA LEU A 14 22.75 24.29 -3.80
C LEU A 14 23.36 23.50 -2.62
N ASP A 15 24.04 24.16 -1.69
CA ASP A 15 24.55 23.56 -0.45
C ASP A 15 23.43 23.01 0.42
N VAL A 16 22.34 23.78 0.57
CA VAL A 16 21.15 23.33 1.31
C VAL A 16 20.56 22.10 0.62
N LEU A 17 20.38 22.12 -0.70
CA LEU A 17 19.81 21.00 -1.44
C LEU A 17 20.68 19.74 -1.37
N GLU A 18 22.01 19.87 -1.39
CA GLU A 18 22.93 18.75 -1.25
C GLU A 18 22.92 18.21 0.19
N ARG A 19 22.97 19.09 1.20
CA ARG A 19 22.91 18.69 2.62
C ARG A 19 21.61 17.95 2.95
N GLU A 20 20.49 18.40 2.39
CA GLU A 20 19.19 17.75 2.55
C GLU A 20 19.04 16.48 1.68
N GLY A 21 20.04 16.15 0.85
CA GLY A 21 20.07 14.95 0.02
C GLY A 21 19.15 14.98 -1.21
N TYR A 22 18.77 16.17 -1.68
CA TYR A 22 18.00 16.31 -2.93
C TYR A 22 18.88 16.20 -4.18
N ILE A 23 20.14 16.63 -4.09
CA ILE A 23 21.10 16.62 -5.20
C ILE A 23 22.45 16.07 -4.73
N ARG A 24 23.26 15.59 -5.68
CA ARG A 24 24.68 15.33 -5.49
C ARG A 24 25.45 16.22 -6.46
N ARG A 25 26.56 16.80 -6.00
CA ARG A 25 27.46 17.58 -6.85
C ARG A 25 28.80 16.87 -6.97
N ASP A 26 29.26 16.71 -8.21
CA ASP A 26 30.64 16.31 -8.50
C ASP A 26 31.48 17.56 -8.75
N ALA A 27 32.48 17.78 -7.89
CA ALA A 27 33.37 18.93 -7.95
C ALA A 27 34.40 18.86 -9.11
N GLU A 28 34.65 17.66 -9.64
CA GLU A 28 35.60 17.45 -10.73
C GLU A 28 34.95 17.61 -12.11
N VAL A 29 33.61 17.66 -12.18
CA VAL A 29 32.85 17.74 -13.42
C VAL A 29 32.08 19.06 -13.54
N SER A 30 32.35 19.81 -14.61
CA SER A 30 31.57 21.01 -14.93
C SER A 30 30.10 20.65 -15.17
N ARG A 31 29.19 21.31 -14.44
CA ARG A 31 27.74 21.00 -14.40
C ARG A 31 27.42 19.58 -13.89
N GLY A 32 28.28 19.02 -13.05
CA GLY A 32 28.09 17.71 -12.41
C GLY A 32 27.03 17.70 -11.31
N ILE A 33 25.84 18.27 -11.55
CA ILE A 33 24.71 18.20 -10.60
C ILE A 33 23.83 17.03 -11.01
N GLU A 34 23.74 16.03 -10.14
CA GLU A 34 22.84 14.90 -10.29
C GLU A 34 21.68 15.03 -9.32
N LEU A 35 20.45 14.82 -9.82
CA LEU A 35 19.27 14.71 -8.96
C LEU A 35 19.35 13.38 -8.22
N GLN A 36 19.30 13.42 -6.89
CA GLN A 36 19.03 12.20 -6.15
C GLN A 36 17.55 11.87 -6.35
N ASP A 37 17.28 10.68 -6.89
CA ASP A 37 15.94 10.21 -7.21
C ASP A 37 15.11 10.00 -5.93
N ARG A 38 14.58 11.10 -5.37
CA ARG A 38 13.61 11.09 -4.25
C ARG A 38 12.21 10.68 -4.70
N ARG A 39 11.93 10.58 -6.01
CA ARG A 39 10.72 9.89 -6.49
C ARG A 39 10.84 8.39 -6.26
N ARG A 40 12.07 7.88 -6.19
CA ARG A 40 12.42 6.63 -5.52
C ARG A 40 12.87 6.86 -4.08
N ARG A 41 12.14 7.66 -3.28
CA ARG A 41 11.91 7.24 -1.89
C ARG A 41 11.35 5.84 -2.10
N ARG A 42 12.18 4.79 -1.96
CA ARG A 42 11.79 3.40 -2.27
C ARG A 42 10.40 3.29 -1.68
N GLU A 43 9.37 3.29 -2.52
CA GLU A 43 8.04 2.98 -2.06
C GLU A 43 8.30 1.66 -1.36
N ARG A 44 8.16 1.66 -0.03
CA ARG A 44 8.43 0.45 0.73
C ARG A 44 7.31 -0.47 0.27
N LEU A 45 7.61 -1.25 -0.75
CA LEU A 45 6.70 -2.20 -1.33
C LEU A 45 6.56 -3.28 -0.27
N VAL A 46 5.35 -3.39 0.24
CA VAL A 46 4.96 -4.41 1.19
C VAL A 46 4.36 -5.55 0.37
N PRO A 47 4.93 -6.77 0.45
CA PRO A 47 4.30 -7.93 -0.16
C PRO A 47 3.04 -8.27 0.63
N VAL A 48 1.89 -8.23 -0.05
CA VAL A 48 0.59 -8.59 0.54
C VAL A 48 0.12 -9.92 -0.07
N PRO A 49 -0.06 -10.98 0.74
CA PRO A 49 -0.50 -12.27 0.24
C PRO A 49 -1.97 -12.24 -0.17
N VAL A 50 -2.28 -12.80 -1.33
CA VAL A 50 -3.67 -13.06 -1.76
C VAL A 50 -4.05 -14.46 -1.31
N ILE A 51 -4.96 -14.55 -0.34
CA ILE A 51 -5.23 -15.80 0.38
C ILE A 51 -6.45 -16.57 -0.15
N GLY A 52 -7.18 -16.01 -1.11
CA GLY A 52 -8.37 -16.68 -1.63
C GLY A 52 -9.22 -15.80 -2.51
N ARG A 53 -10.45 -16.26 -2.73
CA ARG A 53 -11.47 -15.56 -3.50
C ARG A 53 -12.70 -15.28 -2.65
N ILE A 54 -13.39 -14.21 -2.97
CA ILE A 54 -14.65 -13.82 -2.33
C ILE A 54 -15.74 -13.69 -3.41
N ALA A 55 -16.89 -14.31 -3.16
CA ALA A 55 -18.13 -14.10 -3.90
C ALA A 55 -19.22 -13.71 -2.88
N ALA A 56 -20.25 -12.99 -3.30
CA ALA A 56 -21.30 -12.61 -2.35
C ALA A 56 -22.11 -13.83 -1.92
N GLY A 57 -22.44 -13.87 -0.64
CA GLY A 57 -23.11 -15.01 -0.01
C GLY A 57 -22.20 -16.20 0.27
N GLU A 58 -20.93 -16.19 -0.14
CA GLU A 58 -19.95 -17.19 0.29
C GLU A 58 -19.19 -16.73 1.54
N PRO A 59 -18.93 -17.63 2.51
CA PRO A 59 -18.19 -17.27 3.71
C PRO A 59 -16.78 -16.79 3.36
N ILE A 60 -16.42 -15.59 3.85
CA ILE A 60 -15.08 -15.04 3.64
C ILE A 60 -14.06 -15.94 4.36
N PRO A 61 -13.03 -16.44 3.66
CA PRO A 61 -11.96 -17.19 4.31
C PRO A 61 -11.18 -16.25 5.22
N VAL A 62 -11.40 -16.36 6.54
CA VAL A 62 -10.63 -15.62 7.54
C VAL A 62 -9.43 -16.45 7.94
N PRO A 63 -8.19 -15.98 7.68
CA PRO A 63 -7.02 -16.64 8.20
C PRO A 63 -7.02 -16.52 9.72
N ALA A 64 -7.02 -17.64 10.43
CA ALA A 64 -6.72 -17.68 11.85
C ALA A 64 -5.22 -17.38 12.04
N PRO A 65 -4.81 -16.80 13.19
CA PRO A 65 -3.38 -16.57 13.49
C PRO A 65 -2.51 -17.82 13.26
N ASP A 66 -3.08 -19.00 13.49
CA ASP A 66 -2.40 -20.30 13.39
C ASP A 66 -2.43 -20.91 11.97
N ASN A 67 -3.27 -20.40 11.06
CA ASN A 67 -3.44 -20.95 9.70
C ASN A 67 -2.87 -20.04 8.60
N TRP A 68 -2.26 -18.90 8.96
CA TRP A 68 -1.69 -17.93 8.00
C TRP A 68 -0.69 -18.57 7.03
N SER A 69 -0.02 -19.65 7.46
CA SER A 69 0.92 -20.42 6.64
C SER A 69 0.26 -21.49 5.76
N MET A 70 -1.00 -21.90 6.03
CA MET A 70 -1.71 -22.96 5.31
C MET A 70 -2.60 -22.44 4.19
N LEU A 71 -3.01 -21.17 4.23
CA LEU A 71 -3.49 -20.46 3.05
C LEU A 71 -2.27 -20.14 2.20
N ALA A 72 -1.80 -21.14 1.45
CA ALA A 72 -0.71 -20.96 0.49
C ALA A 72 -1.11 -19.82 -0.46
N ALA A 73 -0.53 -18.63 -0.24
CA ALA A 73 -0.75 -17.49 -1.10
C ALA A 73 -0.24 -17.87 -2.49
N ALA A 74 -1.16 -18.21 -3.39
CA ALA A 74 -0.83 -18.52 -4.78
C ALA A 74 -0.29 -17.28 -5.50
N GLU A 75 -0.60 -16.10 -4.94
CA GLU A 75 -0.25 -14.81 -5.50
C GLU A 75 0.10 -13.83 -4.37
N VAL A 76 1.06 -12.95 -4.65
CA VAL A 76 1.48 -11.86 -3.78
C VAL A 76 1.39 -10.58 -4.60
N VAL A 77 0.79 -9.54 -4.02
CA VAL A 77 0.70 -8.22 -4.62
C VAL A 77 1.68 -7.30 -3.91
N GLU A 78 2.49 -6.58 -4.67
CA GLU A 78 3.38 -5.55 -4.13
C GLU A 78 2.63 -4.22 -4.04
N LEU A 79 2.44 -3.72 -2.82
CA LEU A 79 1.72 -2.47 -2.57
C LEU A 79 2.62 -1.47 -1.87
N SER A 80 2.43 -0.18 -2.15
CA SER A 80 3.12 0.86 -1.38
C SER A 80 2.67 0.82 0.09
N GLN A 81 3.59 1.09 1.01
CA GLN A 81 3.29 1.17 2.44
C GLN A 81 2.19 2.20 2.79
N GLU A 82 1.96 3.19 1.92
CA GLU A 82 0.88 4.16 2.05
C GLU A 82 -0.50 3.52 1.85
N LEU A 83 -0.63 2.57 0.91
CA LEU A 83 -1.88 1.82 0.68
C LEU A 83 -2.20 0.89 1.85
N THR A 84 -1.18 0.32 2.49
CA THR A 84 -1.37 -0.48 3.71
C THR A 84 -1.48 0.40 4.97
N ARG A 85 -1.37 1.73 4.85
CA ARG A 85 -1.33 2.69 5.97
C ARG A 85 -0.31 2.30 7.06
N GLY A 86 0.76 1.61 6.68
CA GLY A 86 1.77 1.08 7.60
C GLY A 86 1.28 -0.03 8.53
N GLN A 87 0.11 -0.61 8.29
CA GLN A 87 -0.47 -1.68 9.10
C GLN A 87 0.22 -3.02 8.84
N GLU A 88 0.34 -3.83 9.90
CA GLU A 88 0.83 -5.20 9.84
C GLU A 88 -0.33 -6.18 9.68
N LYS A 89 -0.07 -7.36 9.09
CA LYS A 89 -1.07 -8.43 8.87
C LYS A 89 -2.20 -8.07 7.91
N VAL A 90 -1.87 -7.32 6.87
CA VAL A 90 -2.76 -7.10 5.72
C VAL A 90 -2.71 -8.32 4.81
N TYR A 91 -3.87 -8.73 4.30
CA TYR A 91 -4.01 -9.76 3.27
C TYR A 91 -4.99 -9.29 2.21
N ALA A 92 -4.97 -9.95 1.06
CA ALA A 92 -5.81 -9.62 -0.07
C ALA A 92 -6.75 -10.79 -0.43
N LEU A 93 -7.93 -10.45 -0.96
CA LEU A 93 -8.88 -11.40 -1.54
C LEU A 93 -9.23 -10.96 -2.96
N ARG A 94 -9.30 -11.91 -3.88
CA ARG A 94 -9.77 -11.64 -5.25
C ARG A 94 -11.27 -11.85 -5.36
N VAL A 95 -11.97 -10.88 -5.91
CA VAL A 95 -13.42 -10.95 -6.12
C VAL A 95 -13.70 -11.89 -7.29
N LYS A 96 -14.71 -12.74 -7.13
CA LYS A 96 -15.21 -13.63 -8.17
C LYS A 96 -16.69 -13.33 -8.43
N GLY A 97 -17.00 -12.96 -9.66
CA GLY A 97 -18.32 -12.56 -10.14
C GLY A 97 -18.71 -11.14 -9.75
N THR A 98 -19.86 -10.68 -10.26
CA THR A 98 -20.41 -9.32 -10.07
C THR A 98 -21.12 -9.16 -8.72
N SER A 99 -20.65 -9.86 -7.70
CA SER A 99 -21.43 -10.14 -6.50
C SER A 99 -21.46 -8.95 -5.52
N LEU A 100 -20.56 -7.97 -5.70
CA LEU A 100 -20.42 -6.76 -4.89
C LEU A 100 -20.71 -5.49 -5.72
N VAL A 101 -21.67 -5.57 -6.65
CA VAL A 101 -21.99 -4.46 -7.57
C VAL A 101 -22.48 -3.22 -6.83
N ASP A 102 -23.19 -3.41 -5.70
CA ASP A 102 -23.68 -2.31 -4.85
C ASP A 102 -22.52 -1.57 -4.15
N ALA A 103 -21.35 -2.22 -4.03
CA ALA A 103 -20.12 -1.62 -3.54
C ALA A 103 -19.20 -1.10 -4.66
N LEU A 104 -19.65 -1.13 -5.93
CA LEU A 104 -18.84 -0.83 -7.12
C LEU A 104 -17.60 -1.72 -7.26
N ILE A 105 -17.69 -2.98 -6.84
CA ILE A 105 -16.61 -3.96 -6.91
C ILE A 105 -17.00 -5.03 -7.95
N ASP A 106 -16.13 -5.28 -8.93
CA ASP A 106 -16.36 -6.17 -10.06
C ASP A 106 -15.46 -7.44 -10.00
N ASP A 107 -15.72 -8.39 -10.90
CA ASP A 107 -14.94 -9.62 -11.03
C ASP A 107 -13.46 -9.31 -11.28
N GLY A 108 -12.58 -9.95 -10.50
CA GLY A 108 -11.13 -9.78 -10.60
C GLY A 108 -10.56 -8.69 -9.70
N ASP A 109 -11.39 -7.85 -9.10
CA ASP A 109 -10.95 -6.82 -8.14
C ASP A 109 -10.24 -7.43 -6.94
N ILE A 110 -9.31 -6.66 -6.36
CA ILE A 110 -8.52 -7.07 -5.20
C ILE A 110 -8.93 -6.21 -4.00
N VAL A 111 -9.46 -6.87 -2.99
CA VAL A 111 -9.86 -6.23 -1.74
C VAL A 111 -8.77 -6.46 -0.69
N LEU A 112 -8.29 -5.35 -0.10
CA LEU A 112 -7.33 -5.38 1.00
C LEU A 112 -8.08 -5.49 2.32
N MET A 113 -7.66 -6.45 3.13
CA MET A 113 -8.26 -6.77 4.41
C MET A 113 -7.20 -6.71 5.49
N GLN A 114 -7.56 -6.17 6.64
CA GLN A 114 -6.74 -6.22 7.83
C GLN A 114 -7.46 -7.07 8.88
N TYR A 115 -6.73 -7.96 9.54
CA TYR A 115 -7.27 -8.63 10.71
C TYR A 115 -7.36 -7.64 11.88
N VAL A 116 -8.58 -7.31 12.30
CA VAL A 116 -8.86 -6.47 13.47
C VAL A 116 -9.75 -7.23 14.45
N THR A 117 -9.52 -7.04 15.75
CA THR A 117 -10.34 -7.65 16.81
C THR A 117 -11.49 -6.74 17.26
N ALA A 118 -11.47 -5.47 16.86
CA ALA A 118 -12.50 -4.47 17.12
C ALA A 118 -12.62 -3.54 15.89
N ALA A 119 -13.83 -3.08 15.62
CA ALA A 119 -14.15 -2.14 14.53
C ALA A 119 -14.79 -0.89 15.13
N GLU A 120 -14.50 0.28 14.56
CA GLU A 120 -15.18 1.52 14.91
C GLU A 120 -16.41 1.76 14.03
N ASN A 121 -17.40 2.49 14.56
CA ASN A 121 -18.60 2.83 13.79
C ASN A 121 -18.24 3.68 12.57
N GLY A 122 -18.60 3.18 11.37
CA GLY A 122 -18.31 3.83 10.09
C GLY A 122 -17.15 3.21 9.31
N GLU A 123 -16.50 2.18 9.86
CA GLU A 123 -15.54 1.36 9.12
C GLU A 123 -16.25 0.22 8.37
N LEU A 124 -15.90 0.03 7.10
CA LEU A 124 -16.36 -1.13 6.33
C LEU A 124 -15.58 -2.35 6.80
N VAL A 125 -16.27 -3.29 7.44
CA VAL A 125 -15.64 -4.45 8.05
C VAL A 125 -16.32 -5.74 7.64
N ALA A 126 -15.49 -6.74 7.31
CA ALA A 126 -15.96 -8.11 7.18
C ALA A 126 -16.06 -8.75 8.56
N VAL A 127 -17.28 -9.10 8.99
CA VAL A 127 -17.50 -9.73 10.30
C VAL A 127 -17.81 -11.21 10.11
N TRP A 128 -16.97 -12.08 10.69
CA TRP A 128 -17.25 -13.50 10.74
C TRP A 128 -18.18 -13.84 11.90
N LEU A 129 -19.44 -14.15 11.59
CA LEU A 129 -20.41 -14.60 12.59
C LEU A 129 -20.26 -16.13 12.79
N LYS A 130 -19.58 -16.51 13.88
CA LYS A 130 -19.41 -17.91 14.31
C LYS A 130 -20.71 -18.69 14.55
N ALA A 131 -21.86 -18.01 14.63
CA ALA A 131 -23.13 -18.64 14.98
C ALA A 131 -23.77 -19.42 13.81
N GLU A 132 -23.54 -19.02 12.55
CA GLU A 132 -24.21 -19.66 11.39
C GLU A 132 -23.33 -19.86 10.16
N GLY A 133 -22.04 -19.52 10.21
CA GLY A 133 -21.13 -19.73 9.08
C GLY A 133 -21.30 -18.72 7.94
N GLU A 134 -22.11 -17.68 8.13
CA GLU A 134 -22.28 -16.58 7.17
C GLU A 134 -21.39 -15.38 7.54
N VAL A 135 -20.97 -14.63 6.51
CA VAL A 135 -20.17 -13.41 6.63
C VAL A 135 -20.90 -12.29 5.89
N THR A 136 -21.16 -11.19 6.57
CA THR A 136 -21.85 -10.00 6.03
C THR A 136 -20.89 -8.82 6.01
N LEU A 137 -20.95 -8.01 4.95
CA LEU A 137 -20.29 -6.70 4.86
C LEU A 137 -21.29 -5.63 5.30
N ASN A 138 -20.92 -4.83 6.31
CA ASN A 138 -21.65 -3.63 6.76
C ASN A 138 -20.68 -2.46 6.89
#